data_AF-A0A2E8LB01-F1
#
_entry.id   AF-A0A2E8LB01-F1
#
_cell.length_a   1.000
_cell.length_b   1.000
_cell.length_c   1.000
_cell.angle_alpha   90.00
_cell.angle_beta   90.00
_cell.angle_gamma   90.00
#
_symmetry.space_group_name_H-M   'P 1'
#
loop_
_entity.id
_entity.type
_entity.pdbx_description
1 polymer ?
#
loop_
_entity_poly.entity_id
_entity_poly.type
_entity_poly.pdbx_seq_one_letter_code
_entity_poly.pdbx_strand_id
1 'polypeptide(L)' 'MSDDKQAWPLKSDWQHEYDATRLRDVPFETMSGVPVDPVYGDAPLPGQYPFTRGLHAAGYRSRLWTMRMFAGF' A
#
# COMPACT_ATOMS: atom_id res chain seq x y z
N MET A 1 23.10 22.71 -12.77
CA MET A 1 21.97 21.86 -13.19
C MET A 1 21.09 21.65 -11.99
N SER A 2 19.87 22.16 -12.03
CA SER A 2 18.91 22.10 -10.94
C SER A 2 18.70 20.66 -10.51
N ASP A 3 18.95 20.43 -9.23
CA ASP A 3 18.63 19.19 -8.55
C ASP A 3 17.11 19.23 -8.31
N ASP A 4 16.35 18.89 -9.34
CA ASP A 4 14.91 18.73 -9.31
C ASP A 4 14.61 17.57 -8.36
N LYS A 5 14.62 17.86 -7.06
CA LYS A 5 14.17 16.96 -6.00
C LYS A 5 12.70 16.71 -6.28
N GLN A 6 12.43 15.62 -6.97
CA GLN A 6 11.12 15.03 -7.16
C GLN A 6 10.36 15.14 -5.83
N ALA A 7 9.44 16.08 -5.73
CA ALA A 7 8.66 16.29 -4.52
C ALA A 7 7.81 15.03 -4.32
N TRP A 8 8.21 14.18 -3.37
CA TRP A 8 7.40 13.03 -3.01
C TRP A 8 6.08 13.55 -2.46
N PRO A 9 4.91 12.97 -2.82
CA PRO A 9 3.67 13.40 -2.18
C PRO A 9 3.80 13.22 -0.67
N LEU A 10 3.24 14.17 0.07
CA LEU A 10 3.34 14.16 1.52
C LEU A 10 2.65 12.91 2.07
N LYS A 11 3.20 12.35 3.14
CA LYS A 11 2.62 11.18 3.83
C LYS A 11 1.16 11.40 4.24
N SER A 12 0.73 12.65 4.42
CA SER A 12 -0.65 13.05 4.70
C SER A 12 -1.62 12.62 3.60
N ASP A 13 -1.24 12.82 2.34
CA ASP A 13 -2.14 12.59 1.19
C ASP A 13 -2.33 11.08 1.01
N TRP A 14 -1.23 10.33 1.12
CA TRP A 14 -1.25 8.87 1.13
C TRP A 14 -2.12 8.31 2.26
N GLN A 15 -2.01 8.89 3.46
CA GLN A 15 -2.77 8.43 4.63
C GLN A 15 -4.27 8.61 4.40
N HIS A 16 -4.69 9.74 3.82
CA HIS A 16 -6.09 9.99 3.47
C HIS A 16 -6.61 8.97 2.44
N GLU A 17 -5.81 8.62 1.42
CA GLU A 17 -6.16 7.58 0.44
C GLU A 17 -6.24 6.18 1.07
N TYR A 18 -5.31 5.85 1.98
CA TYR A 18 -5.31 4.60 2.71
C TYR A 18 -6.56 4.48 3.60
N ASP A 19 -6.89 5.52 4.35
CA ASP A 19 -8.03 5.55 5.29
C ASP A 19 -9.39 5.53 4.56
N ALA A 20 -9.46 6.11 3.36
CA ALA A 20 -10.64 6.02 2.50
C ALA A 20 -10.87 4.61 1.92
N THR A 21 -9.85 3.74 1.95
CA THR A 21 -9.94 2.39 1.38
C THR A 21 -10.58 1.42 2.35
N ARG A 22 -11.57 0.64 1.87
CA ARG A 22 -12.11 -0.49 2.65
C ARG A 22 -11.04 -1.56 2.85
N LEU A 23 -10.67 -1.82 4.11
CA LEU A 23 -9.78 -2.90 4.49
C LEU A 23 -10.51 -4.24 4.62
N ARG A 24 -9.75 -5.32 4.55
CA ARG A 24 -10.21 -6.68 4.86
C ARG A 24 -10.47 -6.80 6.35
N ASP A 25 -11.46 -7.62 6.68
CA ASP A 25 -11.81 -7.95 8.07
C ASP A 25 -10.86 -9.00 8.63
N VAL A 26 -9.62 -8.59 8.88
CA VAL A 26 -8.56 -9.40 9.52
C VAL A 26 -7.72 -8.51 10.43
N PRO A 27 -7.23 -9.01 11.57
CA PRO A 27 -6.30 -8.27 12.40
C PRO A 27 -4.95 -8.15 11.68
N PHE A 28 -4.47 -6.92 11.47
CA PHE A 28 -3.12 -6.65 10.94
C PHE A 28 -2.12 -6.63 12.08
N GLU A 29 -1.95 -7.77 12.74
CA GLU A 29 -1.14 -7.92 13.94
C GLU A 29 -0.20 -9.14 13.80
N THR A 30 0.87 -9.14 14.59
CA THR A 30 1.73 -10.32 14.74
C THR A 30 1.05 -11.40 15.59
N MET A 31 1.63 -12.61 15.63
CA MET A 31 1.10 -13.70 16.47
C MET A 31 1.05 -13.36 17.97
N SER A 32 1.87 -12.40 18.41
CA SER A 32 1.90 -11.91 19.80
C SER A 32 0.91 -10.76 20.06
N GLY A 33 0.07 -10.39 19.10
CA GLY A 33 -0.90 -9.29 19.23
C GLY A 33 -0.31 -7.89 19.08
N VAL A 34 0.89 -7.76 18.51
CA VAL A 34 1.50 -6.45 18.23
C VAL A 34 0.98 -5.94 16.88
N PRO A 35 0.35 -4.74 16.82
CA PRO A 35 -0.11 -4.14 15.56
C PRO A 35 1.02 -3.89 14.57
N VAL A 36 0.74 -4.11 13.29
CA VAL A 36 1.67 -3.89 12.18
C VAL A 36 1.20 -2.73 11.32
N ASP A 37 1.94 -1.63 11.37
CA ASP A 37 1.67 -0.43 10.58
C ASP A 37 1.74 -0.75 9.07
N PRO A 38 0.97 -0.03 8.25
CA PRO A 38 0.96 -0.24 6.80
C PRO A 38 2.28 0.11 6.12
N VAL A 39 3.03 1.10 6.65
CA VAL A 39 4.31 1.55 6.10
C VAL A 39 5.25 1.95 7.24
N TYR A 40 6.53 1.57 7.10
CA TYR A 40 7.62 1.99 7.97
C TYR A 40 8.68 2.76 7.16
N GLY A 41 9.33 3.74 7.81
CA GLY A 41 10.41 4.56 7.24
C GLY A 41 9.98 5.55 6.17
N ASP A 42 10.98 6.14 5.50
CA ASP A 42 10.82 7.20 4.49
C ASP A 42 10.90 6.66 3.04
N ALA A 43 10.61 5.37 2.88
CA ALA A 43 10.57 4.75 1.57
C ALA A 43 9.41 5.31 0.72
N PRO A 44 9.49 5.17 -0.62
CA PRO A 44 8.35 5.37 -1.52
C PRO A 44 7.04 4.83 -0.94
N LEU A 45 5.96 5.61 -1.01
CA LEU A 45 4.65 5.20 -0.51
C LEU A 45 3.92 4.31 -1.55
N PRO A 46 3.26 3.22 -1.13
CA PRO A 46 2.46 2.40 -2.05
C PRO A 46 1.26 3.22 -2.55
N GLY A 47 0.81 3.00 -3.79
CA GLY A 47 -0.28 3.77 -4.36
C GLY A 47 0.10 5.16 -4.89
N GLN A 48 1.38 5.53 -4.79
CA GLN A 48 1.89 6.79 -5.34
C GLN A 48 2.99 6.52 -6.36
N TYR A 49 3.16 7.44 -7.32
CA TYR A 49 4.29 7.40 -8.25
C TYR A 49 5.62 7.31 -7.47
N PRO A 50 6.58 6.45 -7.87
CA PRO A 50 6.65 5.66 -9.10
C PRO A 50 6.02 4.25 -9.01
N PHE A 51 5.13 4.02 -8.05
CA PHE A 51 4.35 2.78 -7.84
C PHE A 51 5.21 1.53 -7.62
N THR A 52 6.44 1.70 -7.15
CA THR A 52 7.40 0.59 -6.89
C THR A 52 6.89 -0.40 -5.84
N ARG A 53 6.03 0.04 -4.92
CA ARG A 53 5.41 -0.80 -3.87
C ARG A 53 3.97 -1.17 -4.17
N GLY A 54 3.52 -0.98 -5.40
CA GLY A 54 2.18 -1.30 -5.86
C GLY A 54 1.33 -0.07 -6.17
N LEU A 55 0.26 -0.30 -6.93
CA LEU A 55 -0.65 0.72 -7.45
C LEU A 55 -1.68 1.22 -6.43
N HIS A 56 -1.95 0.46 -5.37
CA HIS A 56 -2.98 0.78 -4.39
C HIS A 56 -2.36 1.11 -3.04
N ALA A 57 -2.85 2.16 -2.37
CA ALA A 57 -2.36 2.61 -1.06
C ALA A 57 -2.40 1.49 0.00
N ALA A 58 -3.51 0.75 0.06
CA ALA A 58 -3.67 -0.37 0.98
C ALA A 58 -3.19 -1.74 0.44
N GLY A 59 -2.87 -1.85 -0.86
CA GLY A 59 -2.48 -3.11 -1.49
C GLY A 59 -3.40 -4.30 -1.13
N TYR A 60 -2.80 -5.43 -0.74
CA TYR A 60 -3.56 -6.63 -0.36
C TYR A 60 -4.22 -6.57 1.03
N ARG A 61 -4.05 -5.48 1.78
CA ARG A 61 -4.82 -5.21 3.00
C ARG A 61 -6.28 -4.88 2.67
N SER A 62 -6.58 -4.40 1.47
CA SER A 62 -7.96 -4.13 1.01
C SER A 62 -8.55 -5.28 0.20
N ARG A 63 -7.85 -5.77 -0.83
CA ARG A 63 -8.33 -6.84 -1.70
C ARG A 63 -7.17 -7.73 -2.12
N LEU A 64 -7.33 -9.05 -1.98
CA LEU A 64 -6.36 -10.04 -2.45
C LEU A 64 -6.23 -10.02 -3.98
N TRP A 65 -5.12 -10.53 -4.49
CA TRP A 65 -4.98 -10.74 -5.93
C TRP A 65 -6.08 -11.67 -6.44
N THR A 66 -6.52 -11.44 -7.67
CA THR A 66 -7.54 -12.28 -8.27
C THR A 66 -6.89 -13.57 -8.75
N MET A 67 -7.29 -14.71 -8.16
CA MET A 67 -6.95 -16.02 -8.70
C MET A 67 -7.64 -16.20 -10.05
N ARG A 68 -6.87 -16.35 -11.12
CA ARG A 68 -7.38 -16.61 -12.47
C ARG A 68 -7.00 -18.03 -12.88
N MET A 69 -7.96 -18.94 -12.82
CA MET A 69 -7.79 -20.31 -13.30
C MET A 69 -8.00 -20.33 -14.82
N PHE A 70 -6.96 -20.71 -15.55
CA PHE A 70 -7.04 -20.96 -16.99
C PHE A 70 -7.22 -22.47 -17.22
N ALA A 71 -8.41 -22.98 -16.92
CA ALA A 71 -8.73 -24.38 -17.15
C ALA A 71 -9.25 -24.58 -18.58
N GLY A 72 -8.65 -25.51 -19.31
CA GLY A 72 -8.96 -25.93 -20.69
C GLY A 72 -8.01 -27.07 -21.09
N PHE A 73 -8.35 -27.83 -22.14
CA PHE A 73 -7.45 -28.82 -22.74
C PHE A 73 -7.35 -28.56 -24.25
#